data_AF-A0A948CRR6-F1
#
_entry.id   AF-A0A948CRR6-F1
#
_cell.length_a   1.000
_cell.length_b   1.000
_cell.length_c   1.000
_cell.angle_alpha   90.00
_cell.angle_beta   90.00
_cell.angle_gamma   90.00
#
_symmetry.space_group_name_H-M   'P 1'
#
loop_
_entity.id
_entity.type
_entity.pdbx_description
1 polymer ?
#
loop_
_entity_poly.entity_id
_entity_poly.type
_entity_poly.pdbx_seq_one_letter_code
_entity_poly.pdbx_strand_id
1 'polypeptide(L)'
;MNDAVGAVDRRQGLGQSAESVIAIALLCVCAAAGLAAWLLSGDELPELAADNSAIAKVTSVQGDKKLQSEEQAVLAAWQNRLDGEFSQREQSLRQQAQLVTMQQQSEALAMAQASAEAAGRAAEVAEARARNAEKERLLALAKIRENAVDTSVNKPAAASKQAASKPSEASESLALATTVPASIDWNSCARPEYPDESVRFGQQGTVTMSFLVDADGKPADGKIVDSSGTRRLDYRALSALSRCQFEPERVNGKAVASLAQVRFTWKLTR
;
A
#
# COMPACT_ATOMS: atom_id res chain seq x y z
N MET A 1 17.35 74.17 -2.89
CA MET A 1 16.63 73.51 -1.78
C MET A 1 17.04 72.05 -1.83
N ASN A 2 18.24 71.74 -1.35
CA ASN A 2 18.58 71.49 0.07
C ASN A 2 18.19 70.03 0.40
N ASP A 3 19.15 69.12 0.57
CA ASP A 3 19.90 68.88 1.82
C ASP A 3 18.98 68.29 2.91
N ALA A 4 19.33 67.21 3.63
CA ALA A 4 20.60 66.49 3.68
C ALA A 4 20.42 65.12 4.40
N VAL A 5 21.43 64.24 4.22
CA VAL A 5 21.96 63.28 5.22
C VAL A 5 21.03 62.14 5.74
N GLY A 6 21.46 60.87 5.75
CA GLY A 6 22.70 60.31 5.21
C GLY A 6 23.07 58.91 5.72
N ALA A 7 24.26 58.46 5.27
CA ALA A 7 25.10 57.37 5.80
C ALA A 7 24.51 55.93 5.82
N VAL A 8 24.96 55.00 4.96
CA VAL A 8 26.29 54.35 4.90
C VAL A 8 26.51 53.29 6.00
N ASP A 9 26.38 52.04 5.57
CA ASP A 9 27.23 50.88 5.87
C ASP A 9 28.33 51.04 6.94
N ARG A 10 28.11 50.42 8.11
CA ARG A 10 28.95 49.29 8.61
C ARG A 10 28.53 48.86 10.02
N ARG A 11 28.09 47.61 10.16
CA ARG A 11 28.63 46.66 11.16
C ARG A 11 28.44 45.22 10.66
N GLN A 12 29.43 44.72 9.94
CA GLN A 12 29.86 43.35 10.24
C GLN A 12 30.25 43.31 11.71
N GLY A 13 29.66 42.39 12.46
CA GLY A 13 29.86 42.26 13.89
C GLY A 13 29.57 40.83 14.32
N LEU A 14 30.61 39.99 14.20
CA LEU A 14 30.92 38.86 15.08
C LEU A 14 29.71 38.36 15.89
N GLY A 15 29.00 37.32 15.43
CA GLY A 15 29.58 35.99 15.36
C GLY A 15 29.39 35.27 16.69
N GLN A 16 28.17 34.79 16.93
CA GLN A 16 27.88 33.76 17.94
C GLN A 16 26.75 32.88 17.42
N SER A 17 27.08 31.66 16.97
CA SER A 17 26.08 30.60 16.82
C SER A 17 25.59 30.18 18.21
N ALA A 18 24.44 29.51 18.30
CA ALA A 18 23.94 28.97 19.57
C ALA A 18 24.98 28.06 20.26
N GLU A 19 25.82 27.36 19.49
CA GLU A 19 26.90 26.50 19.98
C GLU A 19 27.98 27.31 20.72
N SER A 20 28.37 28.48 20.20
CA SER A 20 29.34 29.35 20.87
C SER A 20 28.80 30.01 22.15
N VAL A 21 27.48 30.23 22.26
CA VAL A 21 26.85 30.67 23.52
C VAL A 21 26.90 29.54 24.56
N ILE A 22 26.59 28.30 24.14
CA ILE A 22 26.67 27.10 24.99
C ILE A 22 28.12 26.85 25.45
N ALA A 23 29.10 26.98 24.56
CA ALA A 23 30.51 26.79 24.87
C ALA A 23 31.03 27.80 25.92
N ILE A 24 30.63 29.07 25.82
CA ILE A 24 31.00 30.11 26.79
C ILE A 24 30.31 29.86 28.14
N ALA A 25 29.02 29.49 28.15
CA ALA A 25 28.30 29.15 29.37
C ALA A 25 28.96 27.96 30.11
N LEU A 26 29.35 26.90 29.39
CA LEU A 26 30.05 25.75 29.96
C LEU A 26 31.44 26.14 30.50
N LEU A 27 32.21 26.96 29.78
CA LEU A 27 33.51 27.47 30.25
C LEU A 27 33.39 28.27 31.56
N CYS A 28 32.37 29.12 31.69
CA CYS A 28 32.12 29.88 32.93
C CYS A 28 31.80 28.95 34.12
N VAL A 29 31.01 27.90 33.90
CA VAL A 29 30.70 26.89 34.95
C VAL A 29 31.95 26.11 35.35
N CYS A 30 32.79 25.71 34.39
CA CYS A 30 34.06 25.03 34.67
C CYS A 30 35.05 25.93 35.44
N ALA A 31 35.13 27.22 35.12
CA ALA A 31 35.99 28.17 35.84
C ALA A 31 35.55 28.36 37.31
N ALA A 32 34.25 28.45 37.56
CA ALA A 32 33.70 28.55 38.92
C ALA A 32 33.98 27.29 39.76
N ALA A 33 33.80 26.10 39.17
CA ALA A 33 34.11 24.83 39.84
C ALA A 33 35.61 24.64 40.10
N GLY A 34 36.47 25.04 39.15
CA GLY A 34 37.93 24.98 39.29
C GLY A 34 38.46 25.92 40.37
N LEU A 35 37.95 27.15 40.45
CA LEU A 35 38.31 28.10 41.50
C LEU A 35 37.88 27.62 42.89
N ALA A 36 36.69 27.02 43.02
CA ALA A 36 36.24 26.43 44.29
C ALA A 36 37.18 25.29 44.75
N ALA A 37 37.55 24.38 43.85
CA ALA A 37 38.48 23.28 44.18
C ALA A 37 39.89 23.78 44.54
N TRP A 38 40.36 24.85 43.89
CA TRP A 38 41.66 25.47 44.20
C TRP A 38 41.66 26.19 45.56
N LEU A 39 40.58 26.90 45.89
CA LEU A 39 40.36 27.52 47.21
C LEU A 39 40.27 26.52 48.38
N LEU A 40 39.95 25.26 48.10
CA LEU A 40 39.93 24.16 49.08
C LEU A 40 41.30 23.45 49.22
N SER A 41 42.36 23.93 48.55
CA SER A 41 43.64 23.23 48.41
C SER A 41 44.91 24.03 48.78
N GLY A 42 44.79 25.15 49.50
CA GLY A 42 45.92 25.80 50.22
C GLY A 42 45.70 25.66 51.73
N ASP A 43 46.55 24.98 52.50
CA ASP A 43 47.94 25.30 52.89
C ASP A 43 48.01 26.48 53.90
N GLU A 44 48.83 26.32 54.95
CA GLU A 44 48.57 26.88 56.30
C GLU A 44 48.96 28.34 56.56
N LEU A 45 48.48 28.86 57.71
CA LEU A 45 48.97 29.97 58.58
C LEU A 45 48.05 31.22 58.67
N PRO A 46 48.05 31.92 59.82
CA PRO A 46 47.94 31.42 61.20
C PRO A 46 46.78 32.09 61.99
N GLU A 47 46.57 31.68 63.24
CA GLU A 47 45.51 32.19 64.12
C GLU A 47 45.43 33.73 64.22
N LEU A 48 44.26 34.27 63.92
CA LEU A 48 43.69 35.42 64.64
C LEU A 48 42.37 34.97 65.26
N ALA A 49 42.43 34.58 66.53
CA ALA A 49 41.27 34.22 67.34
C ALA A 49 40.42 35.47 67.64
N ALA A 50 39.56 35.83 66.68
CA ALA A 50 38.47 36.78 66.87
C ALA A 50 37.16 36.02 67.09
N ASP A 51 36.43 36.42 68.14
CA ASP A 51 35.17 35.81 68.57
C ASP A 51 34.07 35.93 67.49
N ASN A 52 33.89 34.85 66.72
CA ASN A 52 32.84 34.74 65.70
C ASN A 52 31.55 34.09 66.22
N SER A 53 31.38 33.91 67.54
CA SER A 53 30.17 33.30 68.12
C SER A 53 28.90 34.11 67.87
N ALA A 54 29.05 35.43 67.64
CA ALA A 54 27.96 36.32 67.23
C ALA A 54 27.55 36.16 65.75
N ILE A 55 28.51 35.90 64.85
CA ILE A 55 28.24 35.79 63.40
C ILE A 55 27.49 34.48 63.11
N ALA A 56 27.85 33.38 63.76
CA ALA A 56 27.18 32.09 63.63
C ALA A 56 25.70 32.09 64.12
N LYS A 57 25.26 33.13 64.85
CA LYS A 57 23.91 33.22 65.42
C LYS A 57 22.93 34.06 64.60
N VAL A 58 23.43 34.90 63.69
CA VAL A 58 22.60 35.67 62.73
C VAL A 58 22.11 34.79 61.58
N THR A 59 22.85 33.73 61.23
CA THR A 59 22.48 32.73 60.21
C THR A 59 21.65 31.57 60.77
N SER A 60 20.66 31.86 61.63
CA SER A 60 19.80 30.83 62.24
C SER A 60 18.64 30.40 61.33
N VAL A 61 18.94 29.58 60.32
CA VAL A 61 18.26 28.31 59.92
C VAL A 61 16.73 28.30 59.62
N GLN A 62 15.99 29.39 59.85
CA GLN A 62 14.53 29.42 59.71
C GLN A 62 14.08 29.81 58.29
N GLY A 63 14.96 30.38 57.46
CA GLY A 63 14.67 30.80 56.09
C GLY A 63 14.64 29.65 55.07
N ASP A 64 15.60 28.73 55.17
CA ASP A 64 15.86 27.71 54.14
C ASP A 64 14.69 26.75 53.94
N LYS A 65 14.05 26.33 55.04
CA LYS A 65 12.90 25.40 54.99
C LYS A 65 11.67 26.02 54.32
N LYS A 66 11.45 27.32 54.53
CA LYS A 66 10.33 28.02 53.90
C LYS A 66 10.57 28.14 52.39
N LEU A 67 11.77 28.57 52.00
CA LEU A 67 12.14 28.70 50.59
C LEU A 67 12.06 27.35 49.86
N GLN A 68 12.63 26.28 50.43
CA GLN A 68 12.52 24.92 49.87
C GLN A 68 11.06 24.45 49.71
N SER A 69 10.17 24.78 50.64
CA SER A 69 8.75 24.42 50.53
C SER A 69 8.03 25.21 49.42
N GLU A 70 8.41 26.47 49.21
CA GLU A 70 7.86 27.32 48.15
C GLU A 70 8.39 26.90 46.77
N GLU A 71 9.68 26.54 46.66
CA GLU A 71 10.27 25.95 45.45
C GLU A 71 9.60 24.62 45.08
N GLN A 72 9.41 23.70 46.04
CA GLN A 72 8.70 22.44 45.81
C GLN A 72 7.25 22.65 45.36
N ALA A 73 6.55 23.64 45.90
CA ALA A 73 5.20 23.99 45.48
C ALA A 73 5.16 24.53 44.04
N VAL A 74 6.12 25.38 43.65
CA VAL A 74 6.24 25.89 42.27
C VAL A 74 6.58 24.77 41.29
N LEU A 75 7.52 23.88 41.63
CA LEU A 75 7.87 22.71 40.82
C LEU A 75 6.68 21.76 40.65
N ALA A 76 5.95 21.45 41.72
CA ALA A 76 4.75 20.61 41.66
C ALA A 76 3.63 21.25 40.81
N ALA A 77 3.42 22.57 40.94
CA ALA A 77 2.44 23.30 40.13
C ALA A 77 2.82 23.31 38.63
N TRP A 78 4.11 23.40 38.31
CA TRP A 78 4.62 23.32 36.94
C TRP A 78 4.50 21.90 36.37
N GLN A 79 4.87 20.88 37.14
CA GLN A 79 4.75 19.46 36.77
C GLN A 79 3.29 19.11 36.44
N ASN A 80 2.36 19.42 37.35
CA ASN A 80 0.92 19.21 37.17
C ASN A 80 0.37 19.93 35.92
N ARG A 81 0.89 21.12 35.58
CA ARG A 81 0.50 21.84 34.37
C ARG A 81 0.98 21.14 33.10
N LEU A 82 2.21 20.62 33.09
CA LEU A 82 2.72 19.84 31.97
C LEU A 82 1.93 18.53 31.78
N ASP A 83 1.74 17.77 32.85
CA ASP A 83 1.01 16.50 32.80
C ASP A 83 -0.44 16.71 32.31
N GLY A 84 -1.06 17.83 32.70
CA GLY A 84 -2.36 18.27 32.18
C GLY A 84 -2.34 18.59 30.67
N GLU A 85 -1.38 19.38 30.19
CA GLU A 85 -1.22 19.71 28.77
C GLU A 85 -0.98 18.46 27.91
N PHE A 86 -0.10 17.56 28.34
CA PHE A 86 0.16 16.31 27.63
C PHE A 86 -1.07 15.39 27.61
N SER A 87 -1.75 15.21 28.76
CA SER A 87 -2.98 14.40 28.85
C SER A 87 -4.10 14.95 27.96
N GLN A 88 -4.30 16.27 27.89
CA GLN A 88 -5.30 16.88 27.00
C GLN A 88 -4.94 16.68 25.51
N ARG A 89 -3.66 16.77 25.14
CA ARG A 89 -3.21 16.52 23.76
C ARG A 89 -3.37 15.04 23.38
N GLU A 90 -3.06 14.11 24.27
CA GLU A 90 -3.35 12.69 24.05
C GLU A 90 -4.84 12.41 23.89
N GLN A 91 -5.69 12.99 24.75
CA GLN A 91 -7.14 12.80 24.67
C GLN A 91 -7.71 13.38 23.37
N SER A 92 -7.28 14.57 22.95
CA SER A 92 -7.74 15.18 21.70
C SER A 92 -7.25 14.41 20.45
N LEU A 93 -6.02 13.89 20.46
CA LEU A 93 -5.53 12.99 19.41
C LEU A 93 -6.33 11.67 19.34
N ARG A 94 -6.68 11.08 20.49
CA ARG A 94 -7.55 9.88 20.54
C ARG A 94 -8.95 10.18 20.01
N GLN A 95 -9.54 11.32 20.37
CA GLN A 95 -10.84 11.76 19.84
C GLN A 95 -10.78 12.00 18.32
N GLN A 96 -9.74 12.68 17.82
CA GLN A 96 -9.54 12.87 16.37
C GLN A 96 -9.36 11.54 15.64
N ALA A 97 -8.57 10.60 16.17
CA ALA A 97 -8.40 9.28 15.59
C ALA A 97 -9.72 8.48 15.56
N GLN A 98 -10.54 8.57 16.60
CA GLN A 98 -11.89 8.00 16.61
C GLN A 98 -12.79 8.63 15.54
N LEU A 99 -12.79 9.96 15.41
CA LEU A 99 -13.58 10.66 14.39
C LEU A 99 -13.14 10.30 12.97
N VAL A 100 -11.84 10.24 12.68
CA VAL A 100 -11.30 9.78 11.39
C VAL A 100 -11.71 8.33 11.12
N THR A 101 -11.67 7.46 12.12
CA THR A 101 -12.11 6.05 11.97
C THR A 101 -13.61 5.96 11.66
N MET A 102 -14.45 6.73 12.37
CA MET A 102 -15.90 6.78 12.13
C MET A 102 -16.22 7.37 10.75
N GLN A 103 -15.49 8.41 10.33
CA GLN A 103 -15.62 8.99 9.00
C GLN A 103 -15.26 7.97 7.92
N GLN A 104 -14.11 7.31 8.01
CA GLN A 104 -13.69 6.25 7.08
C GLN A 104 -14.70 5.10 7.01
N GLN A 105 -15.29 4.70 8.15
CA GLN A 105 -16.37 3.72 8.18
C GLN A 105 -17.62 4.22 7.46
N SER A 106 -18.03 5.48 7.67
CA SER A 106 -19.19 6.07 6.98
C SER A 106 -18.98 6.18 5.46
N GLU A 107 -17.78 6.55 5.02
CA GLU A 107 -17.41 6.63 3.60
C GLU A 107 -17.38 5.22 2.96
N ALA A 108 -16.81 4.23 3.65
CA ALA A 108 -16.81 2.85 3.18
C ALA A 108 -18.23 2.26 3.07
N LEU A 109 -19.11 2.57 4.03
CA LEU A 109 -20.52 2.18 3.98
C LEU A 109 -21.26 2.88 2.83
N ALA A 110 -21.02 4.17 2.60
CA ALA A 110 -21.60 4.92 1.49
C ALA A 110 -21.13 4.36 0.12
N MET A 111 -19.84 4.03 -0.02
CA MET A 111 -19.32 3.37 -1.22
C MET A 111 -19.95 1.99 -1.43
N ALA A 112 -20.13 1.20 -0.36
CA ALA A 112 -20.79 -0.10 -0.44
C ALA A 112 -22.27 0.05 -0.88
N GLN A 113 -23.02 0.98 -0.29
CA GLN A 113 -24.40 1.29 -0.68
C GLN A 113 -24.50 1.73 -2.15
N ALA A 114 -23.67 2.69 -2.57
CA ALA A 114 -23.63 3.15 -3.96
C ALA A 114 -23.29 2.02 -4.95
N SER A 115 -22.40 1.09 -4.57
CA SER A 115 -22.08 -0.09 -5.38
C SER A 115 -23.26 -1.07 -5.48
N ALA A 116 -24.04 -1.25 -4.41
CA ALA A 116 -25.23 -2.09 -4.41
C ALA A 116 -26.36 -1.49 -5.27
N GLU A 117 -26.59 -0.19 -5.18
CA GLU A 117 -27.55 0.52 -6.04
C GLU A 117 -27.11 0.53 -7.52
N ALA A 118 -25.81 0.62 -7.80
CA ALA A 118 -25.28 0.49 -9.15
C ALA A 118 -25.46 -0.94 -9.69
N ALA A 119 -25.24 -1.97 -8.86
CA ALA A 119 -25.50 -3.36 -9.22
C ALA A 119 -27.00 -3.63 -9.48
N GLY A 120 -27.90 -3.08 -8.66
CA GLY A 120 -29.35 -3.16 -8.87
C GLY A 120 -29.78 -2.54 -10.21
N ARG A 121 -29.33 -1.32 -10.51
CA ARG A 121 -29.58 -0.66 -11.80
C ARG A 121 -28.97 -1.42 -12.98
N ALA A 122 -27.79 -2.02 -12.80
CA ALA A 122 -27.16 -2.85 -13.83
C ALA A 122 -27.96 -4.13 -14.11
N ALA A 123 -28.55 -4.76 -13.09
CA ALA A 123 -29.43 -5.91 -13.24
C ALA A 123 -30.72 -5.56 -13.99
N GLU A 124 -31.39 -4.46 -13.65
CA GLU A 124 -32.58 -3.99 -14.36
C GLU A 124 -32.29 -3.71 -15.85
N VAL A 125 -31.16 -3.08 -16.16
CA VAL A 125 -30.70 -2.85 -17.55
C VAL A 125 -30.39 -4.17 -18.26
N ALA A 126 -29.82 -5.16 -17.57
CA ALA A 126 -29.57 -6.48 -18.14
C ALA A 126 -30.88 -7.22 -18.46
N GLU A 127 -31.88 -7.18 -17.58
CA GLU A 127 -33.22 -7.71 -17.85
C GLU A 127 -33.90 -7.00 -19.01
N ALA A 128 -33.83 -5.67 -19.07
CA ALA A 128 -34.40 -4.89 -20.17
C ALA A 128 -33.76 -5.26 -21.52
N ARG A 129 -32.44 -5.46 -21.55
CA ARG A 129 -31.72 -5.96 -22.74
C ARG A 129 -32.14 -7.38 -23.11
N ALA A 130 -32.31 -8.27 -22.14
CA ALA A 130 -32.79 -9.63 -22.38
C ALA A 130 -34.21 -9.64 -22.98
N ARG A 131 -35.15 -8.86 -22.40
CA ARG A 131 -36.52 -8.67 -22.93
C ARG A 131 -36.52 -8.11 -24.35
N ASN A 132 -35.64 -7.15 -24.66
CA ASN A 132 -35.50 -6.60 -26.00
C ASN A 132 -34.93 -7.62 -27.00
N ALA A 133 -33.90 -8.37 -26.63
CA ALA A 133 -33.31 -9.42 -27.47
C ALA A 133 -34.30 -10.56 -27.74
N GLU A 134 -35.13 -10.94 -26.76
CA GLU A 134 -36.21 -11.91 -26.97
C GLU A 134 -37.27 -11.36 -27.94
N LYS A 135 -37.68 -10.10 -27.79
CA LYS A 135 -38.60 -9.44 -28.72
C LYS A 135 -38.03 -9.38 -30.14
N GLU A 136 -36.76 -9.03 -30.31
CA GLU A 136 -36.09 -9.04 -31.62
C GLU A 136 -36.01 -10.44 -32.22
N ARG A 137 -35.74 -11.47 -31.40
CA ARG A 137 -35.76 -12.87 -31.85
C ARG A 137 -37.15 -13.31 -32.31
N LEU A 138 -38.22 -12.92 -31.60
CA LEU A 138 -39.60 -13.21 -32.00
C LEU A 138 -39.98 -12.47 -33.30
N LEU A 139 -39.55 -11.22 -33.47
CA LEU A 139 -39.75 -10.46 -34.72
C LEU A 139 -38.98 -11.10 -35.90
N ALA A 140 -37.74 -11.55 -35.69
CA ALA A 140 -36.97 -12.27 -36.70
C ALA A 140 -37.64 -13.59 -37.10
N LEU A 141 -38.16 -14.37 -36.14
CA LEU A 141 -38.92 -15.59 -36.40
C LEU A 141 -40.23 -15.32 -37.16
N ALA A 142 -40.94 -14.24 -36.82
CA ALA A 142 -42.13 -13.81 -37.56
C ALA A 142 -41.79 -13.44 -39.01
N LYS A 143 -40.68 -12.71 -39.24
CA LYS A 143 -40.20 -12.35 -40.57
C LYS A 143 -39.81 -13.57 -41.43
N ILE A 144 -39.18 -14.58 -40.81
CA ILE A 144 -38.89 -15.86 -41.48
C ILE A 144 -40.18 -16.58 -41.87
N ARG A 145 -41.20 -16.60 -41.00
CA ARG A 145 -42.51 -17.20 -41.30
C ARG A 145 -43.25 -16.47 -42.41
N GLU A 146 -43.22 -15.14 -42.43
CA GLU A 146 -43.79 -14.30 -43.48
C GLU A 146 -43.17 -14.64 -44.85
N ASN A 147 -41.85 -14.56 -44.95
CA ASN A 147 -41.12 -14.89 -46.19
C ASN A 147 -41.41 -16.34 -46.67
N ALA A 148 -41.59 -17.29 -45.74
CA ALA A 148 -41.89 -18.69 -46.07
C ALA A 148 -43.27 -18.87 -46.72
N VAL A 149 -44.26 -18.04 -46.36
CA VAL A 149 -45.60 -18.06 -46.97
C VAL A 149 -45.53 -17.54 -48.41
N ASP A 150 -44.79 -16.45 -48.67
CA ASP A 150 -44.62 -15.90 -50.03
C ASP A 150 -43.89 -16.87 -50.97
N THR A 151 -42.88 -17.62 -50.49
CA THR A 151 -42.24 -18.67 -51.30
C THR A 151 -43.15 -19.86 -51.63
N SER A 152 -44.30 -20.04 -50.97
CA SER A 152 -45.21 -21.16 -51.25
C SER A 152 -46.06 -20.95 -52.52
N VAL A 153 -46.08 -19.76 -53.11
CA VAL A 153 -46.88 -19.46 -54.33
C VAL A 153 -46.07 -19.70 -55.61
N ASN A 154 -44.73 -19.80 -55.55
CA ASN A 154 -43.92 -19.86 -56.76
C ASN A 154 -42.55 -20.58 -56.63
N LYS A 155 -42.52 -21.93 -56.68
CA LYS A 155 -41.43 -22.73 -57.31
C LYS A 155 -41.75 -24.25 -57.37
N PRO A 156 -41.39 -24.99 -58.44
CA PRO A 156 -41.50 -26.45 -58.48
C PRO A 156 -40.49 -27.17 -57.57
N ALA A 157 -40.84 -28.39 -57.16
CA ALA A 157 -40.07 -29.21 -56.21
C ALA A 157 -38.76 -29.77 -56.80
N ALA A 158 -37.70 -29.73 -55.99
CA ALA A 158 -36.52 -30.59 -56.11
C ALA A 158 -36.00 -30.92 -54.70
N ALA A 159 -35.74 -32.20 -54.42
CA ALA A 159 -35.54 -32.71 -53.06
C ALA A 159 -34.07 -32.72 -52.61
N SER A 160 -33.82 -32.49 -51.31
CA SER A 160 -32.78 -33.25 -50.59
C SER A 160 -32.85 -33.12 -49.06
N LYS A 161 -32.57 -34.25 -48.39
CA LYS A 161 -31.95 -34.42 -47.05
C LYS A 161 -32.68 -33.94 -45.78
N GLN A 162 -33.45 -34.86 -45.20
CA GLN A 162 -33.03 -35.65 -44.02
C GLN A 162 -32.58 -34.90 -42.75
N ALA A 163 -33.51 -34.81 -41.79
CA ALA A 163 -33.24 -34.80 -40.34
C ALA A 163 -33.58 -36.21 -39.79
N ALA A 164 -33.17 -36.70 -38.61
CA ALA A 164 -32.39 -36.18 -37.47
C ALA A 164 -31.87 -37.44 -36.68
N SER A 165 -31.24 -37.45 -35.49
CA SER A 165 -30.67 -36.44 -34.56
C SER A 165 -29.95 -37.17 -33.40
N LYS A 166 -28.72 -36.78 -33.01
CA LYS A 166 -28.28 -36.65 -31.59
C LYS A 166 -26.85 -36.07 -31.47
N PRO A 167 -26.47 -35.47 -30.32
CA PRO A 167 -25.19 -34.80 -30.14
C PRO A 167 -24.13 -35.70 -29.49
N SER A 168 -23.03 -36.01 -30.20
CA SER A 168 -21.77 -36.50 -29.61
C SER A 168 -20.61 -36.54 -30.63
N GLU A 169 -20.42 -35.50 -31.47
CA GLU A 169 -19.38 -35.58 -32.53
C GLU A 169 -18.69 -34.24 -32.87
N ALA A 170 -18.80 -33.24 -31.98
CA ALA A 170 -18.06 -31.99 -32.08
C ALA A 170 -16.75 -31.98 -31.27
N SER A 171 -16.39 -33.10 -30.63
CA SER A 171 -15.13 -33.25 -29.86
C SER A 171 -14.14 -34.26 -30.45
N GLU A 172 -14.56 -35.12 -31.40
CA GLU A 172 -13.66 -36.06 -32.09
C GLU A 172 -13.37 -35.67 -33.55
N SER A 173 -14.23 -34.87 -34.19
CA SER A 173 -13.97 -34.30 -35.53
C SER A 173 -12.97 -33.13 -35.55
N LEU A 174 -12.02 -33.14 -34.61
CA LEU A 174 -10.78 -32.36 -34.65
C LEU A 174 -9.53 -33.27 -34.71
N ALA A 175 -9.68 -34.59 -34.53
CA ALA A 175 -8.58 -35.55 -34.42
C ALA A 175 -7.87 -35.90 -35.76
N LEU A 176 -8.20 -35.21 -36.86
CA LEU A 176 -7.44 -35.26 -38.12
C LEU A 176 -6.79 -33.92 -38.50
N ALA A 177 -6.97 -32.87 -37.69
CA ALA A 177 -6.10 -31.70 -37.80
C ALA A 177 -4.75 -32.01 -37.15
N THR A 178 -3.65 -31.67 -37.82
CA THR A 178 -2.34 -31.62 -37.14
C THR A 178 -2.36 -30.39 -36.23
N THR A 179 -2.80 -30.59 -34.99
CA THR A 179 -2.91 -29.54 -33.97
C THR A 179 -1.70 -29.58 -33.05
N VAL A 180 -0.90 -28.52 -33.08
CA VAL A 180 0.17 -28.28 -32.09
C VAL A 180 -0.42 -27.38 -31.00
N PRO A 181 -0.52 -27.83 -29.73
CA PRO A 181 -1.14 -27.06 -28.67
C PRO A 181 -0.31 -25.81 -28.31
N ALA A 182 -0.98 -24.77 -27.81
CA ALA A 182 -0.30 -23.58 -27.32
C ALA A 182 0.62 -23.92 -26.13
N SER A 183 1.86 -23.43 -26.17
CA SER A 183 2.89 -23.71 -25.16
C SER A 183 3.68 -22.45 -24.81
N ILE A 184 4.42 -22.46 -23.70
CA ILE A 184 5.23 -21.31 -23.27
C ILE A 184 6.67 -21.46 -23.76
N ASP A 185 7.21 -20.43 -24.43
CA ASP A 185 8.64 -20.43 -24.77
C ASP A 185 9.45 -19.98 -23.56
N TRP A 186 9.98 -20.95 -22.82
CA TRP A 186 10.81 -20.70 -21.65
C TRP A 186 12.11 -19.94 -21.95
N ASN A 187 12.58 -19.89 -23.20
CA ASN A 187 13.77 -19.10 -23.56
C ASN A 187 13.46 -17.60 -23.65
N SER A 188 12.21 -17.24 -23.98
CA SER A 188 11.71 -15.86 -23.91
C SER A 188 11.47 -15.38 -22.46
N CYS A 189 11.37 -16.30 -21.50
CA CYS A 189 10.97 -16.03 -20.13
C CYS A 189 12.15 -15.66 -19.22
N ALA A 190 12.05 -14.52 -18.53
CA ALA A 190 12.76 -14.36 -17.27
C ALA A 190 12.16 -15.32 -16.21
N ARG A 191 13.00 -16.19 -15.62
CA ARG A 191 12.54 -17.11 -14.57
C ARG A 191 11.99 -16.33 -13.37
N PRO A 192 10.81 -16.68 -12.83
CA PRO A 192 10.26 -16.04 -11.63
C PRO A 192 11.23 -16.14 -10.44
N GLU A 193 11.65 -14.99 -9.92
CA GLU A 193 12.48 -14.90 -8.71
C GLU A 193 11.68 -15.27 -7.45
N TYR A 194 12.31 -15.98 -6.52
CA TYR A 194 11.69 -16.45 -5.28
C TYR A 194 11.39 -15.27 -4.33
N PRO A 195 10.16 -15.13 -3.80
CA PRO A 195 9.88 -14.11 -2.78
C PRO A 195 10.64 -14.38 -1.48
N ASP A 196 11.36 -13.38 -0.95
CA ASP A 196 12.20 -13.49 0.25
C ASP A 196 11.47 -14.10 1.46
N GLU A 197 10.23 -13.68 1.71
CA GLU A 197 9.42 -14.23 2.78
C GLU A 197 9.17 -15.73 2.60
N SER A 198 8.89 -16.17 1.37
CA SER A 198 8.68 -17.59 1.07
C SER A 198 9.97 -18.40 1.14
N VAL A 199 11.14 -17.80 0.88
CA VAL A 199 12.45 -18.42 1.21
C VAL A 199 12.60 -18.57 2.72
N ARG A 200 12.38 -17.49 3.50
CA ARG A 200 12.51 -17.48 4.97
C ARG A 200 11.59 -18.48 5.66
N PHE A 201 10.39 -18.72 5.12
CA PHE A 201 9.43 -19.70 5.64
C PHE A 201 9.54 -21.09 4.97
N GLY A 202 10.53 -21.34 4.11
CA GLY A 202 10.73 -22.63 3.44
C GLY A 202 9.60 -23.06 2.50
N GLN A 203 8.73 -22.13 2.10
CA GLN A 203 7.50 -22.38 1.34
C GLN A 203 7.84 -22.81 -0.09
N GLN A 204 7.36 -23.97 -0.49
CA GLN A 204 7.53 -24.59 -1.81
C GLN A 204 6.18 -25.12 -2.29
N GLY A 205 6.06 -25.37 -3.60
CA GLY A 205 4.82 -25.89 -4.17
C GLY A 205 4.79 -25.81 -5.69
N THR A 206 3.71 -26.28 -6.31
CA THR A 206 3.50 -26.19 -7.75
C THR A 206 2.22 -25.42 -8.02
N VAL A 207 2.30 -24.36 -8.83
CA VAL A 207 1.14 -23.59 -9.29
C VAL A 207 0.83 -23.99 -10.73
N THR A 208 -0.45 -24.17 -11.04
CA THR A 208 -0.94 -24.38 -12.40
C THR A 208 -1.75 -23.16 -12.83
N MET A 209 -1.42 -22.58 -13.97
CA MET A 209 -2.05 -21.38 -14.52
C MET A 209 -2.56 -21.65 -15.93
N SER A 210 -3.57 -20.91 -16.35
CA SER A 210 -4.01 -20.83 -17.74
C SER A 210 -3.83 -19.41 -18.27
N PHE A 211 -3.44 -19.29 -19.54
CA PHE A 211 -3.31 -18.04 -20.27
C PHE A 211 -4.06 -18.17 -21.59
N LEU A 212 -4.80 -17.13 -21.98
CA LEU A 212 -5.37 -17.02 -23.31
C LEU A 212 -4.27 -16.49 -24.23
N VAL A 213 -3.71 -17.35 -25.08
CA VAL A 213 -2.66 -16.98 -26.04
C VAL A 213 -3.32 -16.53 -27.33
N ASP A 214 -2.96 -15.36 -27.85
CA ASP A 214 -3.43 -14.90 -29.15
C ASP A 214 -2.69 -15.58 -30.32
N ALA A 215 -3.09 -15.31 -31.57
CA ALA A 215 -2.42 -15.91 -32.74
C ALA A 215 -0.99 -15.36 -32.98
N ASP A 216 -0.59 -14.28 -32.31
CA ASP A 216 0.75 -13.69 -32.34
C ASP A 216 1.66 -14.23 -31.21
N GLY A 217 1.14 -15.11 -30.35
CA GLY A 217 1.88 -15.72 -29.24
C GLY A 217 1.91 -14.90 -27.95
N LYS A 218 1.07 -13.87 -27.80
CA LYS A 218 1.02 -13.04 -26.58
C LYS A 218 -0.01 -13.60 -25.59
N PRO A 219 0.33 -13.69 -24.28
CA PRO A 219 -0.61 -14.10 -23.25
C PRO A 219 -1.52 -12.96 -22.80
N ALA A 220 -2.81 -13.27 -22.66
CA ALA A 220 -3.85 -12.47 -22.04
C ALA A 220 -4.59 -13.30 -20.96
N ASP A 221 -5.43 -12.64 -20.16
CA ASP A 221 -6.36 -13.26 -19.19
C ASP A 221 -5.78 -14.39 -18.31
N GLY A 222 -4.53 -14.20 -17.86
CA GLY A 222 -3.83 -15.15 -17.00
C GLY A 222 -4.57 -15.44 -15.69
N LYS A 223 -4.87 -16.72 -15.43
CA LYS A 223 -5.62 -17.18 -14.25
C LYS A 223 -4.90 -18.32 -13.55
N ILE A 224 -5.04 -18.40 -12.23
CA ILE A 224 -4.59 -19.55 -11.44
C ILE A 224 -5.69 -20.62 -11.52
N VAL A 225 -5.32 -21.81 -11.99
CA VAL A 225 -6.18 -23.00 -12.06
C VAL A 225 -6.01 -23.85 -10.80
N ASP A 226 -4.78 -23.97 -10.32
CA ASP A 226 -4.43 -24.70 -9.09
C ASP A 226 -3.31 -23.95 -8.36
N SER A 227 -3.44 -23.79 -7.05
CA SER A 227 -2.53 -22.99 -6.21
C SER A 227 -1.37 -23.83 -5.70
N SER A 228 -0.20 -23.21 -5.56
CA SER A 228 0.94 -23.83 -4.87
C SER A 228 0.75 -23.97 -3.35
N GLY A 229 -0.42 -23.63 -2.81
CA GLY A 229 -0.70 -23.52 -1.38
C GLY A 229 -0.14 -22.24 -0.75
N THR A 230 0.35 -21.27 -1.53
CA THR A 230 0.88 -20.00 -1.01
C THR A 230 0.65 -18.85 -2.00
N ARG A 231 -0.24 -17.93 -1.63
CA ARG A 231 -0.63 -16.77 -2.47
C ARG A 231 0.54 -15.93 -2.99
N ARG A 232 1.63 -15.80 -2.23
CA ARG A 232 2.85 -15.08 -2.65
C ARG A 232 3.55 -15.76 -3.84
N LEU A 233 3.67 -17.09 -3.79
CA LEU A 233 4.26 -17.91 -4.85
C LEU A 233 3.37 -17.92 -6.10
N ASP A 234 2.05 -18.01 -5.92
CA ASP A 234 1.08 -17.96 -7.02
C ASP A 234 1.13 -16.62 -7.76
N TYR A 235 1.05 -15.51 -7.03
CA TYR A 235 1.09 -14.16 -7.61
C TYR A 235 2.43 -13.87 -8.30
N ARG A 236 3.56 -14.30 -7.71
CA ARG A 236 4.89 -14.12 -8.31
C ARG A 236 5.07 -14.92 -9.59
N ALA A 237 4.54 -16.15 -9.66
CA ALA A 237 4.54 -16.94 -10.88
C ALA A 237 3.66 -16.30 -11.97
N LEU A 238 2.41 -15.96 -11.63
CA LEU A 238 1.44 -15.39 -12.58
C LEU A 238 1.94 -14.06 -13.18
N SER A 239 2.46 -13.15 -12.35
CA SER A 239 2.96 -11.84 -12.77
C SER A 239 4.30 -11.88 -13.51
N ALA A 240 5.06 -12.97 -13.40
CA ALA A 240 6.27 -13.19 -14.18
C ALA A 240 5.93 -13.82 -15.55
N LEU A 241 5.13 -14.89 -15.57
CA LEU A 241 4.82 -15.62 -16.80
C LEU A 241 3.83 -14.90 -17.71
N SER A 242 3.04 -13.95 -17.20
CA SER A 242 2.21 -13.04 -18.01
C SER A 242 3.01 -12.09 -18.93
N ARG A 243 4.34 -12.09 -18.84
CA ARG A 243 5.26 -11.30 -19.69
C ARG A 243 6.11 -12.16 -20.63
N CYS A 244 5.93 -13.47 -20.62
CA CYS A 244 6.59 -14.38 -21.55
C CYS A 244 5.95 -14.34 -22.94
N GLN A 245 6.69 -14.79 -23.95
CA GLN A 245 6.11 -15.19 -25.23
C GLN A 245 5.66 -16.66 -25.15
N PHE A 246 4.59 -16.95 -25.86
CA PHE A 246 4.02 -18.28 -26.02
C PHE A 246 4.05 -18.67 -27.49
N GLU A 247 4.19 -19.96 -27.76
CA GLU A 247 3.87 -20.50 -29.08
C GLU A 247 2.34 -20.63 -29.17
N PRO A 248 1.69 -19.99 -30.16
CA PRO A 248 0.25 -20.11 -30.35
C PRO A 248 -0.13 -21.51 -30.82
N GLU A 249 -1.35 -21.94 -30.52
CA GLU A 249 -1.87 -23.20 -31.06
C GLU A 249 -1.93 -23.13 -32.58
N ARG A 250 -1.47 -24.19 -33.26
CA ARG A 250 -1.50 -24.27 -34.72
C ARG A 250 -2.43 -25.38 -35.15
N VAL A 251 -3.54 -25.02 -35.78
CA VAL A 251 -4.49 -25.94 -36.40
C VAL A 251 -4.24 -25.92 -37.90
N ASN A 252 -3.85 -27.05 -38.49
CA ASN A 252 -3.51 -27.17 -39.91
C ASN A 252 -2.45 -26.15 -40.37
N GLY A 253 -1.45 -25.90 -39.52
CA GLY A 253 -0.35 -24.95 -39.78
C GLY A 253 -0.70 -23.47 -39.57
N LYS A 254 -1.97 -23.11 -39.33
CA LYS A 254 -2.40 -21.74 -39.04
C LYS A 254 -2.45 -21.49 -37.53
N ALA A 255 -1.81 -20.41 -37.07
CA ALA A 255 -1.92 -19.97 -35.69
C ALA A 255 -3.35 -19.52 -35.35
N VAL A 256 -3.85 -19.96 -34.21
CA VAL A 256 -5.17 -19.62 -33.66
C VAL A 256 -5.04 -19.26 -32.18
N ALA A 257 -5.93 -18.41 -31.68
CA ALA A 257 -5.96 -18.07 -30.27
C ALA A 257 -6.55 -19.23 -29.45
N SER A 258 -5.89 -19.63 -28.36
CA SER A 258 -6.37 -20.72 -27.49
C SER A 258 -5.83 -20.64 -26.06
N LEU A 259 -6.25 -21.57 -25.19
CA LEU A 259 -5.82 -21.61 -23.79
C LEU A 259 -4.56 -22.47 -23.62
N ALA A 260 -3.44 -21.84 -23.27
CA ALA A 260 -2.23 -22.53 -22.84
C ALA A 260 -2.29 -22.79 -21.33
N GLN A 261 -2.00 -24.02 -20.90
CA GLN A 261 -1.88 -24.37 -19.48
C GLN A 261 -0.40 -24.53 -19.10
N VAL A 262 0.05 -23.77 -18.09
CA VAL A 262 1.44 -23.74 -17.64
C VAL A 262 1.52 -24.20 -16.19
N ARG A 263 2.40 -25.17 -15.93
CA ARG A 263 2.72 -25.66 -14.58
C ARG A 263 4.11 -25.17 -14.18
N PHE A 264 4.20 -24.47 -13.05
CA PHE A 264 5.46 -23.96 -12.51
C PHE A 264 5.71 -24.48 -11.10
N THR A 265 6.87 -25.09 -10.87
CA THR A 265 7.24 -25.68 -9.57
C THR A 265 8.32 -24.87 -8.87
N TRP A 266 7.98 -24.34 -7.70
CA TRP A 266 8.89 -23.72 -6.76
C TRP A 266 9.65 -24.80 -5.98
N LYS A 267 10.98 -24.80 -6.10
CA LYS A 267 11.89 -25.65 -5.30
C LYS A 267 12.98 -24.77 -4.69
N LEU A 268 13.24 -24.97 -3.41
CA LEU A 268 14.43 -24.45 -2.74
C LEU A 268 15.52 -25.52 -2.89
N THR A 269 16.69 -25.10 -3.36
CA THR A 269 17.89 -25.96 -3.32
C THR A 269 18.50 -25.80 -1.93
N ARG A 270 18.78 -26.94 -1.27
CA ARG A 270 19.45 -26.98 0.04
C ARG A 270 20.97 -26.89 -0.15
#